data_AF-A0A936UCU9-F1
#
_entry.id   AF-A0A936UCU9-F1
#
_cell.length_a   1.000
_cell.length_b   1.000
_cell.length_c   1.000
_cell.angle_alpha   90.00
_cell.angle_beta   90.00
_cell.angle_gamma   90.00
#
_symmetry.space_group_name_H-M   'P 1'
#
loop_
_entity.id
_entity.type
_entity.pdbx_description
1 polymer ?
#
loop_
_entity_poly.entity_id
_entity_poly.type
_entity_poly.pdbx_seq_one_letter_code
_entity_poly.pdbx_strand_id
1 'polypeptide(L)'
;MKRNHFRSFAILVGLLLCGGACYGVLHLWEQPADAYWTAAAVSPTLATVSDRVEVFVANEPILKAAGEGRLVLKQKTADVPVVADNLVARVNNYERARLSRIPTLLGLAAAAGAGLVLFLIGLFAPLIGALVPPEIIDLHLPG
;
A
#
# COMPACT_ATOMS: atom_id res chain seq x y z
N MET A 1 25.26 28.40 23.18
CA MET A 1 25.39 27.20 22.31
C MET A 1 24.09 26.36 22.25
N LYS A 2 22.99 26.76 21.57
CA LYS A 2 21.77 25.90 21.51
C LYS A 2 20.91 25.95 20.21
N ARG A 3 20.89 27.07 19.45
CA ARG A 3 19.92 27.26 18.34
C ARG A 3 20.23 26.53 17.02
N ASN A 4 21.50 26.24 16.72
CA ASN A 4 21.91 25.63 15.44
C ASN A 4 21.74 24.09 15.38
N HIS A 5 21.82 23.40 16.53
CA HIS A 5 21.67 21.94 16.58
C HIS A 5 20.21 21.49 16.37
N PHE A 6 19.25 22.21 16.97
CA PHE A 6 17.82 21.92 16.74
C PHE A 6 17.43 22.12 15.27
N ARG A 7 17.97 23.15 14.61
CA ARG A 7 17.69 23.43 13.20
C ARG A 7 18.21 22.33 12.28
N SER A 8 19.48 21.95 12.46
CA SER A 8 20.10 20.87 11.67
C SER A 8 19.39 19.54 11.92
N PHE A 9 19.00 19.25 13.16
CA PHE A 9 18.17 18.10 13.49
C PHE A 9 16.82 18.12 12.78
N ALA A 10 16.06 19.22 12.86
CA ALA A 10 14.73 19.34 12.25
C ALA A 10 14.78 19.18 10.71
N ILE A 11 15.81 19.73 10.06
CA ILE A 11 16.01 19.58 8.62
C ILE A 11 16.36 18.14 8.27
N LEU A 12 17.37 17.55 8.92
CA LEU A 12 17.85 16.21 8.58
C LEU A 12 16.81 15.14 8.86
N VAL A 13 16.19 15.18 10.05
CA VAL A 13 15.16 14.21 10.43
C VAL A 13 13.89 14.41 9.61
N GLY A 14 13.48 15.66 9.36
CA GLY A 14 12.28 15.96 8.57
C GLY A 14 12.42 15.47 7.13
N LEU A 15 13.58 15.69 6.51
CA LEU A 15 13.85 15.25 5.16
C LEU A 15 13.96 13.72 5.04
N LEU A 16 14.62 13.07 6.01
CA LEU A 16 14.75 11.61 6.02
C LEU A 16 13.39 10.93 6.24
N LEU A 17 12.58 11.45 7.15
CA LEU A 17 11.26 10.91 7.47
C LEU A 17 10.27 11.15 6.31
N CYS A 18 10.30 12.34 5.70
CA CYS A 18 9.49 12.64 4.51
C CYS A 18 9.92 11.79 3.31
N GLY A 19 11.22 11.70 3.03
CA GLY A 19 11.76 10.93 1.91
C GLY A 19 11.49 9.43 2.05
N GLY A 20 11.73 8.87 3.23
CA GLY A 20 11.46 7.46 3.52
C GLY A 20 9.98 7.11 3.42
N ALA A 21 9.09 7.99 3.92
CA ALA A 21 7.65 7.78 3.80
C ALA A 21 7.16 7.86 2.35
N CYS A 22 7.62 8.84 1.57
CA CYS A 22 7.31 8.93 0.14
C CYS A 22 7.80 7.71 -0.64
N TYR A 23 9.03 7.27 -0.38
CA TYR A 23 9.56 6.04 -0.98
C TYR A 23 8.70 4.83 -0.62
N GLY A 24 8.29 4.69 0.64
CA GLY A 24 7.42 3.61 1.09
C GLY A 24 6.07 3.59 0.36
N VAL A 25 5.48 4.77 0.09
CA VAL A 25 4.24 4.88 -0.68
C VAL A 25 4.45 4.43 -2.13
N LEU A 26 5.51 4.90 -2.79
CA LEU A 26 5.82 4.53 -4.17
C LEU A 26 6.09 3.04 -4.31
N HIS A 27 6.89 2.47 -3.40
CA HIS A 27 7.21 1.05 -3.40
C HIS A 27 5.98 0.17 -3.23
N LEU A 28 5.02 0.59 -2.38
CA LEU A 28 3.77 -0.14 -2.19
C LEU A 28 2.82 -0.03 -3.41
N TRP A 29 2.95 1.06 -4.18
CA TRP A 29 2.15 1.32 -5.37
C TRP A 29 2.67 0.58 -6.61
N GLU A 30 3.99 0.42 -6.74
CA GLU A 30 4.64 -0.26 -7.87
C GLU A 30 4.62 -1.79 -7.79
N GLN A 31 3.90 -2.39 -6.83
CA GLN A 31 3.85 -3.84 -6.73
C GLN A 31 3.20 -4.49 -7.97
N PRO A 32 3.83 -5.54 -8.53
CA PRO A 32 3.41 -6.13 -9.79
C PRO A 32 1.99 -6.71 -9.75
N ALA A 33 1.26 -6.57 -10.85
CA ALA A 33 -0.13 -7.00 -11.00
C ALA A 33 -0.35 -8.51 -10.77
N ASP A 34 0.67 -9.33 -11.02
CA ASP A 34 0.58 -10.78 -10.84
C ASP A 34 0.56 -11.21 -9.36
N ALA A 35 0.95 -10.32 -8.44
CA ALA A 35 0.91 -10.58 -7.00
C ALA A 35 -0.52 -10.71 -6.44
N TYR A 36 -1.54 -10.29 -7.20
CA TYR A 36 -2.93 -10.27 -6.76
C TYR A 36 -3.69 -11.56 -7.08
N TRP A 37 -3.14 -12.42 -7.93
CA TRP A 37 -3.71 -13.73 -8.21
C TRP A 37 -3.30 -14.73 -7.14
N THR A 38 -4.26 -15.52 -6.66
CA THR A 38 -3.95 -16.67 -5.79
C THR A 38 -2.94 -17.60 -6.46
N ALA A 39 -1.93 -18.03 -5.69
CA ALA A 39 -0.92 -18.98 -6.16
C ALA A 39 -1.57 -20.33 -6.44
N ALA A 40 -1.23 -20.96 -7.57
CA ALA A 40 -1.86 -22.20 -8.01
C ALA A 40 -1.81 -23.33 -6.97
N ALA A 41 -0.76 -23.37 -6.13
CA ALA A 41 -0.59 -24.36 -5.07
C ALA A 41 -1.55 -24.19 -3.88
N VAL A 42 -2.17 -23.02 -3.72
CA VAL A 42 -3.08 -22.69 -2.60
C VAL A 42 -4.44 -22.22 -3.13
N SER A 43 -4.71 -22.47 -4.40
CA SER A 43 -5.96 -22.06 -5.03
C SER A 43 -7.10 -22.93 -4.50
N PRO A 44 -8.19 -22.33 -4.01
CA PRO A 44 -9.34 -23.08 -3.52
C PRO A 44 -10.06 -23.79 -4.66
N THR A 45 -10.78 -24.86 -4.31
CA THR A 45 -11.70 -25.50 -5.26
C THR A 45 -12.81 -24.52 -5.64
N LEU A 46 -13.29 -24.61 -6.88
CA LEU A 46 -14.35 -23.76 -7.42
C LEU A 46 -15.63 -23.86 -6.59
N ALA A 47 -15.90 -25.04 -6.00
CA ALA A 47 -17.00 -25.25 -5.07
C ALA A 47 -16.90 -24.33 -3.83
N THR A 48 -15.70 -24.12 -3.32
CA THR A 48 -15.42 -23.29 -2.12
C THR A 48 -15.56 -21.79 -2.39
N VAL A 49 -15.37 -21.35 -3.65
CA VAL A 49 -15.46 -19.94 -4.05
C VAL A 49 -16.71 -19.63 -4.88
N SER A 50 -17.69 -20.54 -4.87
CA SER A 50 -18.97 -20.36 -5.56
C SER A 50 -19.77 -19.15 -5.04
N ASP A 51 -19.47 -18.68 -3.82
CA ASP A 51 -19.99 -17.44 -3.23
C ASP A 51 -19.51 -16.16 -3.96
N ARG A 52 -18.42 -16.25 -4.73
CA ARG A 52 -17.73 -15.08 -5.32
C ARG A 52 -17.49 -15.19 -6.81
N VAL A 53 -17.34 -16.40 -7.33
CA VAL A 53 -17.00 -16.65 -8.73
C VAL A 53 -17.88 -17.77 -9.24
N GLU A 54 -18.73 -17.44 -10.20
CA GLU A 54 -19.53 -18.41 -10.95
C GLU A 54 -19.10 -18.37 -12.41
N VAL A 55 -18.76 -19.53 -12.96
CA VAL A 55 -18.32 -19.67 -14.35
C VAL A 55 -19.40 -20.42 -15.11
N PHE A 56 -19.86 -19.82 -16.21
CA PHE A 56 -20.88 -20.39 -17.07
C PHE A 56 -20.27 -20.90 -18.37
N VAL A 57 -20.76 -22.05 -18.85
CA VAL A 57 -20.48 -22.58 -20.18
C VAL A 57 -21.83 -22.85 -20.84
N ALA A 58 -22.06 -22.24 -22.01
CA ALA A 58 -23.33 -22.36 -22.73
C ALA A 58 -24.58 -22.06 -21.87
N ASN A 59 -24.53 -20.99 -21.06
CA ASN A 59 -25.56 -20.57 -20.09
C ASN A 59 -25.83 -21.56 -18.93
N GLU A 60 -24.94 -22.53 -18.70
CA GLU A 60 -25.06 -23.44 -17.55
C GLU A 60 -23.87 -23.32 -16.60
N PRO A 61 -24.08 -23.32 -15.26
CA PRO A 61 -23.00 -23.26 -14.29
C PRO A 61 -22.05 -24.46 -14.44
N ILE A 62 -20.75 -24.20 -14.57
CA ILE A 62 -19.76 -25.24 -14.80
C ILE A 62 -19.68 -26.24 -13.63
N LEU A 63 -19.95 -25.77 -12.40
CA LEU A 63 -20.04 -26.62 -11.21
C LEU A 63 -21.16 -27.65 -11.31
N LYS A 64 -22.31 -27.25 -11.87
CA LYS A 64 -23.43 -28.15 -12.13
C LYS A 64 -23.09 -29.14 -13.24
N ALA A 65 -22.48 -28.66 -14.32
CA ALA A 65 -22.02 -29.52 -15.41
C ALA A 65 -20.94 -30.54 -14.98
N ALA A 66 -20.06 -30.16 -14.04
CA ALA A 66 -19.04 -31.02 -13.44
C ALA A 66 -19.67 -32.08 -12.52
N GLY A 67 -20.62 -31.68 -11.67
CA GLY A 67 -21.34 -32.60 -10.79
C GLY A 67 -22.18 -33.64 -11.55
N GLU A 68 -22.71 -33.27 -12.72
CA GLU A 68 -23.42 -34.16 -13.63
C GLU A 68 -22.50 -35.01 -14.53
N GLY A 69 -21.17 -34.87 -14.40
CA GLY A 69 -20.19 -35.65 -15.17
C GLY A 69 -20.13 -35.32 -16.67
N ARG A 70 -20.67 -34.16 -17.08
CA ARG A 70 -20.73 -33.74 -18.49
C ARG A 70 -19.47 -33.02 -18.97
N LEU A 71 -18.55 -32.72 -18.06
CA LEU A 71 -17.25 -32.13 -18.37
C LEU A 71 -16.20 -33.23 -18.53
N VAL A 72 -15.54 -33.24 -19.68
CA VAL A 72 -14.48 -34.21 -19.98
C VAL A 72 -13.24 -33.44 -20.40
N LEU A 73 -12.14 -33.72 -19.70
CA LEU A 73 -10.83 -33.19 -20.04
C LEU A 73 -10.22 -34.09 -21.12
N LYS A 74 -10.16 -33.58 -22.35
CA LYS A 74 -9.47 -34.26 -23.45
C LYS A 74 -7.97 -34.12 -23.26
N GLN A 75 -7.33 -35.13 -22.65
CA GLN A 75 -5.88 -35.22 -22.64
C GLN A 75 -5.39 -36.04 -23.83
N LYS A 76 -4.12 -35.85 -24.19
CA LYS A 76 -3.47 -36.49 -25.35
C LYS A 76 -3.51 -38.03 -25.32
N THR A 77 -3.79 -38.62 -24.15
CA THR A 77 -3.70 -40.06 -23.90
C THR A 77 -5.04 -40.69 -23.47
N ALA A 78 -5.96 -39.91 -22.89
CA ALA A 78 -7.29 -40.37 -22.48
C ALA A 78 -8.22 -39.19 -22.19
N ASP A 79 -9.51 -39.41 -22.40
CA ASP A 79 -10.58 -38.51 -21.98
C ASP A 79 -10.89 -38.79 -20.49
N VAL A 80 -10.64 -37.81 -19.61
CA VAL A 80 -10.82 -37.94 -18.15
C VAL A 80 -12.02 -37.10 -17.69
N PRO A 81 -13.02 -37.67 -17.00
CA PRO A 81 -14.14 -36.89 -16.48
C PRO A 81 -13.66 -35.88 -15.42
N VAL A 82 -14.12 -34.64 -15.53
CA VAL A 82 -13.76 -33.56 -14.61
C VAL A 82 -14.76 -33.53 -13.46
N VAL A 83 -14.28 -33.93 -12.28
CA VAL A 83 -15.05 -33.88 -11.02
C VAL A 83 -15.00 -32.46 -10.44
N ALA A 84 -16.10 -32.01 -9.83
CA ALA A 84 -16.23 -30.68 -9.23
C ALA A 84 -15.11 -30.35 -8.22
N ASP A 85 -14.63 -31.34 -7.47
CA ASP A 85 -13.55 -31.17 -6.50
C ASP A 85 -12.17 -30.93 -7.13
N ASN A 86 -11.98 -31.31 -8.39
CA ASN A 86 -10.74 -31.11 -9.14
C ASN A 86 -10.73 -29.77 -9.90
N LEU A 87 -11.85 -29.03 -9.91
CA LEU A 87 -11.91 -27.69 -10.48
C LEU A 87 -11.33 -26.70 -9.49
N VAL A 88 -10.16 -26.15 -9.82
CA VAL A 88 -9.48 -25.15 -9.00
C VAL A 88 -9.64 -23.77 -9.64
N ALA A 89 -9.99 -22.78 -8.81
CA ALA A 89 -10.20 -21.41 -9.27
C ALA A 89 -9.08 -20.50 -8.76
N ARG A 90 -8.41 -19.79 -9.68
CA ARG A 90 -7.54 -18.68 -9.32
C ARG A 90 -8.40 -17.43 -9.22
N VAL A 91 -8.60 -16.94 -8.01
CA VAL A 91 -9.33 -15.69 -7.76
C VAL A 91 -8.34 -14.53 -7.72
N ASN A 92 -8.74 -13.41 -8.31
CA ASN A 92 -8.03 -12.14 -8.21
C ASN A 92 -8.47 -11.42 -6.91
N ASN A 93 -7.53 -11.21 -6.00
CA ASN A 93 -7.76 -10.56 -4.71
C ASN A 93 -7.31 -9.08 -4.70
N TYR A 94 -7.19 -8.44 -5.86
CA TYR A 94 -6.71 -7.06 -6.00
C TYR A 94 -7.40 -6.09 -5.03
N GLU A 95 -8.73 -6.08 -4.98
CA GLU A 95 -9.47 -5.15 -4.12
C GLU A 95 -9.22 -5.41 -2.62
N ARG A 96 -9.14 -6.67 -2.19
CA ARG A 96 -8.84 -7.01 -0.79
C ARG A 96 -7.42 -6.66 -0.41
N ALA A 97 -6.46 -6.96 -1.29
CA ALA A 97 -5.07 -6.57 -1.11
C ALA A 97 -4.95 -5.05 -1.02
N ARG A 98 -5.67 -4.31 -1.88
CA ARG A 98 -5.71 -2.85 -1.86
C ARG A 98 -6.34 -2.31 -0.58
N LEU A 99 -7.48 -2.84 -0.13
CA LEU A 99 -8.14 -2.46 1.12
C LEU A 99 -7.25 -2.71 2.35
N SER A 100 -6.55 -3.85 2.38
CA SER A 100 -5.64 -4.18 3.49
C SER A 100 -4.44 -3.22 3.61
N ARG A 101 -4.08 -2.54 2.52
CA ARG A 101 -2.96 -1.58 2.47
C ARG A 101 -3.35 -0.17 2.88
N ILE A 102 -4.65 0.16 2.93
CA ILE A 102 -5.13 1.51 3.27
C ILE A 102 -4.55 2.01 4.60
N PRO A 103 -4.56 1.24 5.71
CA PRO A 103 -4.01 1.73 6.98
C PRO A 103 -2.52 2.07 6.88
N THR A 104 -1.74 1.23 6.19
CA THR A 104 -0.31 1.42 6.00
C THR A 104 -0.02 2.66 5.15
N LEU A 105 -0.75 2.84 4.05
CA LEU A 105 -0.64 4.05 3.21
C LEU A 105 -1.02 5.31 3.99
N LEU A 106 -2.04 5.25 4.83
CA LEU A 106 -2.45 6.37 5.68
C LEU A 106 -1.37 6.72 6.71
N GLY A 107 -0.75 5.71 7.34
CA GLY A 107 0.37 5.90 8.26
C GLY A 107 1.59 6.51 7.58
N LEU A 108 1.94 6.04 6.38
CA LEU A 108 3.01 6.62 5.57
C LEU A 108 2.70 8.06 5.14
N ALA A 109 1.48 8.35 4.72
CA ALA A 109 1.06 9.71 4.38
C ALA A 109 1.14 10.66 5.59
N ALA A 110 0.70 10.21 6.77
CA ALA A 110 0.83 10.96 8.01
C ALA A 110 2.31 11.22 8.37
N ALA A 111 3.17 10.21 8.22
CA ALA A 111 4.61 10.35 8.43
C ALA A 111 5.23 11.35 7.43
N ALA A 112 4.87 11.26 6.15
CA ALA A 112 5.34 12.21 5.13
C ALA A 112 4.95 13.65 5.48
N GLY A 113 3.69 13.87 5.87
CA GLY A 113 3.20 15.18 6.31
C GLY A 113 3.94 15.70 7.55
N ALA A 114 4.13 14.87 8.57
CA ALA A 114 4.86 15.24 9.77
C ALA A 114 6.33 15.59 9.47
N GLY A 115 6.99 14.79 8.62
CA GLY A 115 8.36 15.04 8.17
C GLY A 115 8.49 16.35 7.40
N LEU A 116 7.54 16.63 6.51
CA LEU A 116 7.48 17.88 5.76
C LEU A 116 7.31 19.09 6.70
N VAL A 117 6.40 19.03 7.66
CA VAL A 117 6.20 20.10 8.65
C VAL A 117 7.47 20.33 9.46
N LEU A 118 8.11 19.27 9.94
CA LEU A 118 9.37 19.37 10.69
C LEU A 118 10.48 20.01 9.86
N PHE A 119 10.59 19.62 8.59
CA PHE A 119 11.54 20.18 7.64
C PHE A 119 11.29 21.68 7.41
N LEU A 120 10.04 22.07 7.19
CA LEU A 120 9.64 23.48 6.99
C LEU A 120 9.93 24.33 8.23
N ILE A 121 9.65 23.80 9.43
CA ILE A 121 10.00 24.49 10.70
C ILE A 121 11.51 24.70 10.77
N GLY A 122 12.31 23.66 10.48
CA GLY A 122 13.77 23.77 10.44
C GLY A 122 14.27 24.80 9.42
N LEU A 123 13.65 24.86 8.25
CA LEU A 123 14.03 25.77 7.16
C LEU A 123 13.68 27.24 7.47
N PHE A 124 12.48 27.50 8.01
CA PHE A 124 11.94 28.85 8.19
C PHE A 124 12.11 29.45 9.60
N ALA A 125 12.50 28.65 10.61
CA ALA A 125 12.87 29.15 11.95
C ALA A 125 13.80 30.39 11.95
N PRO A 126 14.85 30.51 11.10
CA PRO A 126 15.69 31.71 11.08
C PRO A 126 14.99 32.96 10.51
N LEU A 127 14.05 32.80 9.58
CA LEU A 127 13.30 33.90 8.96
C LEU A 127 12.31 34.53 9.95
N ILE A 128 11.65 33.69 10.75
CA ILE A 128 10.74 34.14 11.82
C ILE A 128 11.52 34.85 12.95
N GLY A 129 12.69 34.32 13.32
CA GLY A 129 13.53 34.94 14.34
C GLY A 129 14.14 36.28 13.93
N ALA A 130 14.25 36.57 12.62
CA ALA A 130 14.72 37.85 12.09
C ALA A 130 13.63 38.94 12.08
N LEU A 131 12.36 38.56 12.26
CA LEU A 131 11.23 39.50 12.38
C LEU A 131 11.02 40.00 13.82
N VAL A 132 11.76 39.44 14.79
CA VAL A 132 11.76 39.94 16.17
C VAL A 132 12.64 41.19 16.22
N PRO A 133 12.09 42.38 16.53
CA PRO A 133 12.89 43.60 16.64
C PRO A 133 13.94 43.42 17.74
N PRO A 134 15.18 43.90 17.55
CA PRO A 134 16.21 43.82 18.57
C PRO A 134 15.76 44.56 19.84
N GLU A 135 16.05 43.96 20.99
CA GLU A 135 15.82 44.56 22.31
C GLU A 135 16.55 45.91 22.36
N ILE A 136 15.81 46.99 22.63
CA ILE A 136 16.37 48.34 22.73
C ILE A 136 17.30 48.36 23.95
N ILE A 137 18.59 48.46 23.69
CA ILE A 137 19.60 48.60 24.74
C ILE A 137 19.60 50.08 25.15
N ASP A 138 18.94 50.40 26.27
CA ASP A 138 19.00 51.74 26.87
C ASP A 138 20.42 52.00 27.40
N LEU A 139 21.21 52.70 26.57
CA LEU A 139 22.51 53.24 26.95
C LEU A 139 22.26 54.40 27.93
N HIS A 140 22.34 54.12 29.22
CA HIS A 140 22.44 55.16 30.24
C HIS A 140 23.78 55.86 30.06
N LEU A 141 23.77 57.01 29.37
CA LEU A 141 24.90 57.92 29.30
C LEU A 141 25.02 58.63 30.65
N PRO A 142 26.15 58.54 31.36
CA PRO A 142 26.39 59.32 32.57
C PRO A 142 26.51 60.80 32.17
N GLY A 143 25.63 61.63 32.74
CA GLY A 143 25.68 63.10 32.65
C GLY A 143 26.69 63.71 33.61
#